data_AF-A0A1F4PQJ9-F1
#
_entry.id   AF-A0A1F4PQJ9-F1
#
_cell.length_a   1.000
_cell.length_b   1.000
_cell.length_c   1.000
_cell.angle_alpha   90.00
_cell.angle_beta   90.00
_cell.angle_gamma   90.00
#
_symmetry.space_group_name_H-M   'P 1'
#
loop_
_entity.id
_entity.type
_entity.pdbx_description
1 polymer ?
#
loop_
_entity_poly.entity_id
_entity_poly.type
_entity_poly.pdbx_seq_one_letter_code
_entity_poly.pdbx_strand_id
1 'polypeptide(L)'
;MANIKSAKKQAIQAKKRETINTARKSSVKTAMKKVIDALVAGKPAAEVQVLFNDAQSQCARAKGKNVFHPKTTARKVSRLALKIQKHFAPATATK
;
A
#
# COMPACT_ATOMS: atom_id res chain seq x y z
N MET A 1 2.15 10.43 -31.70
CA MET A 1 1.01 11.38 -31.74
C MET A 1 -0.28 10.58 -31.94
N ALA A 2 -1.33 10.85 -31.15
CA ALA A 2 -2.60 10.15 -31.30
C ALA A 2 -3.36 10.73 -32.51
N ASN A 3 -3.08 10.23 -33.71
CA ASN A 3 -3.59 10.84 -34.94
C ASN A 3 -5.03 10.41 -35.25
N ILE A 4 -5.43 9.21 -34.83
CA ILE A 4 -6.78 8.65 -35.04
C ILE A 4 -7.74 9.16 -33.95
N LYS A 5 -9.00 9.45 -34.31
CA LYS A 5 -10.04 9.94 -33.37
C LYS A 5 -10.20 9.05 -32.12
N SER A 6 -10.17 7.72 -32.29
CA SER A 6 -10.24 6.75 -31.19
C SER A 6 -9.03 6.86 -30.25
N ALA A 7 -7.83 7.03 -30.79
CA ALA A 7 -6.60 7.20 -30.01
C ALA A 7 -6.60 8.51 -29.20
N LYS A 8 -7.10 9.62 -29.76
CA LYS A 8 -7.26 10.89 -29.04
C LYS A 8 -8.18 10.73 -27.82
N LYS A 9 -9.30 10.03 -27.99
CA LYS A 9 -10.23 9.70 -26.89
C LYS A 9 -9.56 8.85 -25.81
N GLN A 10 -8.83 7.80 -26.20
CA GLN A 10 -8.12 6.94 -25.25
C GLN A 10 -7.05 7.72 -24.47
N ALA A 11 -6.32 8.64 -25.11
CA ALA A 11 -5.33 9.48 -24.43
C ALA A 11 -5.96 10.36 -23.34
N ILE A 12 -7.13 10.95 -23.60
CA ILE A 12 -7.87 11.75 -22.60
C ILE A 12 -8.34 10.86 -21.43
N GLN A 13 -8.83 9.65 -21.73
CA GLN A 13 -9.25 8.70 -20.69
C GLN A 13 -8.07 8.21 -19.84
N ALA A 14 -6.93 7.93 -20.48
CA ALA A 14 -5.71 7.52 -19.81
C ALA A 14 -5.25 8.58 -18.80
N LYS A 15 -5.21 9.86 -19.19
CA LYS A 15 -4.84 10.97 -18.30
C LYS A 15 -5.76 11.05 -17.07
N LYS A 16 -7.08 10.90 -17.26
CA LYS A 16 -8.05 10.87 -16.14
C LYS A 16 -7.85 9.69 -15.20
N ARG A 17 -7.53 8.50 -15.75
CA ARG A 17 -7.27 7.31 -14.94
C ARG A 17 -5.94 7.40 -14.20
N GLU A 18 -4.94 7.99 -14.83
CA GLU A 18 -3.61 8.19 -14.28
C GLU A 18 -3.64 9.07 -13.04
N THR A 19 -4.30 10.23 -13.08
CA THR A 19 -4.39 11.13 -11.90
C THR A 19 -4.99 10.42 -10.69
N ILE A 20 -6.11 9.71 -10.90
CA ILE A 20 -6.79 8.94 -9.84
C ILE A 20 -5.89 7.79 -9.33
N ASN A 21 -5.25 7.05 -10.23
CA ASN A 21 -4.41 5.92 -9.85
C ASN A 21 -3.14 6.36 -9.13
N THR A 22 -2.57 7.50 -9.51
CA THR A 22 -1.41 8.11 -8.83
C THR A 22 -1.77 8.50 -7.40
N ALA A 23 -2.92 9.15 -7.19
CA ALA A 23 -3.40 9.48 -5.84
C ALA A 23 -3.65 8.24 -4.97
N ARG A 24 -4.21 7.17 -5.55
CA ARG A 24 -4.41 5.89 -4.81
C ARG A 24 -3.09 5.22 -4.47
N LYS A 25 -2.13 5.20 -5.40
CA LYS A 25 -0.79 4.64 -5.18
C LYS A 25 -0.02 5.41 -4.11
N SER A 26 -0.10 6.75 -4.12
CA SER A 26 0.55 7.60 -3.12
C SER A 26 -0.07 7.40 -1.74
N SER A 27 -1.40 7.36 -1.61
CA SER A 27 -2.08 7.09 -0.34
C SER A 27 -1.65 5.75 0.27
N VAL A 28 -1.58 4.68 -0.52
CA VAL A 28 -1.11 3.38 -0.01
C VAL A 28 0.35 3.46 0.43
N LYS A 29 1.21 4.17 -0.33
CA LYS A 29 2.63 4.35 0.03
C LYS A 29 2.78 5.13 1.34
N THR A 30 2.00 6.18 1.56
CA THR A 30 2.05 6.98 2.78
C THR A 30 1.56 6.21 3.99
N ALA A 31 0.46 5.43 3.88
CA ALA A 31 0.01 4.57 4.98
C ALA A 31 1.06 3.52 5.37
N MET A 32 1.70 2.88 4.40
CA MET A 32 2.81 1.94 4.68
C MET A 32 3.99 2.62 5.35
N LYS A 33 4.32 3.86 4.93
CA LYS A 33 5.40 4.64 5.53
C LYS A 33 5.08 4.98 6.99
N LYS A 34 3.86 5.41 7.30
CA LYS A 34 3.43 5.72 8.68
C LYS A 34 3.65 4.55 9.64
N VAL A 35 3.36 3.31 9.21
CA VAL A 35 3.62 2.12 10.04
C VAL A 35 5.12 1.94 10.28
N ILE A 36 5.94 2.11 9.25
CA ILE A 36 7.40 1.98 9.38
C ILE A 36 7.97 3.07 10.28
N ASP A 37 7.53 4.32 10.10
CA ASP A 37 7.97 5.46 10.91
C ASP A 37 7.58 5.25 12.38
N ALA A 38 6.38 4.71 12.66
CA ALA A 38 5.94 4.37 14.02
C ALA A 38 6.77 3.25 14.66
N LEU A 39 7.19 2.24 13.88
CA LEU A 39 8.11 1.20 14.35
C LEU A 39 9.46 1.80 14.71
N VAL A 40 10.04 2.65 13.85
CA VAL A 40 11.33 3.31 14.11
C VAL A 40 11.26 4.21 15.34
N ALA A 41 10.14 4.90 15.55
CA ALA A 41 9.92 5.75 16.71
C ALA A 41 9.66 4.98 18.03
N GLY A 42 9.64 3.64 18.00
CA GLY A 42 9.44 2.83 19.21
C GLY A 42 8.04 2.94 19.81
N LYS A 43 7.01 3.19 19.00
CA LYS A 43 5.63 3.30 19.47
C LYS A 43 5.09 1.98 20.05
N PRO A 44 4.15 2.05 21.01
CA PRO A 44 3.57 0.84 21.61
C PRO A 44 2.86 0.00 20.55
N ALA A 45 2.82 -1.32 20.78
CA ALA A 45 2.25 -2.28 19.84
C ALA A 45 0.79 -1.96 19.46
N ALA A 46 0.00 -1.41 20.37
CA ALA A 46 -1.38 -1.00 20.11
C ALA A 46 -1.49 0.09 19.03
N GLU A 47 -0.64 1.13 19.08
CA GLU A 47 -0.62 2.19 18.07
C GLU A 47 -0.21 1.65 16.69
N VAL A 48 0.80 0.77 16.67
CA VAL A 48 1.26 0.15 15.42
C VAL A 48 0.18 -0.75 14.81
N GLN A 49 -0.58 -1.47 15.63
CA GLN A 49 -1.67 -2.33 15.16
C GLN A 49 -2.79 -1.52 14.51
N VAL A 50 -3.17 -0.38 15.08
CA VAL A 50 -4.17 0.52 14.49
C VAL A 50 -3.69 1.03 13.12
N LEU A 51 -2.45 1.52 13.03
CA LEU A 51 -1.86 1.98 11.77
C LEU A 51 -1.76 0.86 10.73
N PHE A 52 -1.50 -0.37 11.18
CA PHE A 52 -1.45 -1.54 10.30
C PHE A 52 -2.84 -1.90 9.76
N ASN A 53 -3.88 -1.86 10.59
CA ASN A 53 -5.26 -2.09 10.17
C ASN A 53 -5.71 -1.04 9.13
N ASP A 54 -5.35 0.23 9.34
CA ASP A 54 -5.61 1.31 8.38
C ASP A 54 -4.88 1.04 7.04
N ALA A 55 -3.61 0.64 7.10
CA ALA A 55 -2.84 0.30 5.92
C ALA A 55 -3.44 -0.90 5.16
N GLN A 56 -3.95 -1.91 5.87
CA GLN A 56 -4.66 -3.05 5.28
C GLN A 56 -5.95 -2.61 4.57
N SER A 57 -6.75 -1.76 5.20
CA SER A 57 -8.00 -1.23 4.62
C SER A 57 -7.72 -0.47 3.33
N GLN A 58 -6.70 0.40 3.32
CA GLN A 58 -6.31 1.12 2.10
C GLN A 58 -5.79 0.19 1.00
N CYS A 59 -5.04 -0.85 1.36
CA CYS A 59 -4.59 -1.87 0.43
C CYS A 59 -5.76 -2.66 -0.20
N ALA A 60 -6.76 -3.03 0.60
CA ALA A 60 -7.95 -3.74 0.14
C ALA A 60 -8.78 -2.87 -0.82
N ARG A 61 -8.96 -1.59 -0.51
CA ARG A 61 -9.62 -0.62 -1.41
C ARG A 61 -8.88 -0.48 -2.73
N ALA A 62 -7.55 -0.39 -2.70
CA ALA A 62 -6.73 -0.30 -3.91
C ALA A 62 -6.78 -1.58 -4.77
N LYS A 63 -6.86 -2.76 -4.13
CA LYS A 63 -7.11 -4.05 -4.79
C LYS A 63 -8.47 -4.04 -5.51
N GLY A 64 -9.55 -3.65 -4.82
CA GLY A 64 -10.90 -3.62 -5.39
C GLY A 64 -11.07 -2.65 -6.58
N LYS A 65 -10.22 -1.62 -6.67
CA LYS A 65 -10.19 -0.68 -7.80
C LYS A 65 -9.17 -1.05 -8.88
N ASN A 66 -8.62 -2.26 -8.86
CA ASN A 66 -7.63 -2.77 -9.80
C ASN A 66 -6.39 -1.87 -9.96
N VAL A 67 -6.03 -1.11 -8.93
CA VAL A 67 -4.81 -0.28 -8.95
C VAL A 67 -3.58 -1.15 -8.73
N PHE A 68 -3.73 -2.21 -7.93
CA PHE A 68 -2.71 -3.24 -7.71
C PHE A 68 -3.30 -4.62 -7.99
N HIS A 69 -2.47 -5.49 -8.56
CA HIS A 69 -2.78 -6.91 -8.68
C HIS A 69 -2.94 -7.54 -7.28
N PRO A 70 -3.88 -8.48 -7.07
CA PRO A 70 -4.12 -9.11 -5.77
C PRO A 70 -2.86 -9.68 -5.11
N LYS A 71 -2.00 -10.35 -5.90
CA LYS A 71 -0.70 -10.87 -5.43
C LYS A 71 0.24 -9.76 -4.94
N THR A 72 0.24 -8.59 -5.59
CA THR A 72 1.07 -7.44 -5.17
C THR A 72 0.59 -6.87 -3.85
N THR A 73 -0.72 -6.75 -3.67
CA THR A 73 -1.33 -6.30 -2.42
C THR A 73 -1.03 -7.29 -1.29
N ALA A 74 -1.20 -8.60 -1.52
CA ALA A 74 -0.88 -9.64 -0.54
C ALA A 74 0.59 -9.61 -0.11
N ARG A 75 1.52 -9.50 -1.08
CA ARG A 75 2.96 -9.37 -0.78
C ARG A 75 3.28 -8.15 0.07
N LYS A 76 2.65 -7.00 -0.19
CA LYS A 76 2.88 -5.77 0.58
C LYS A 76 2.41 -5.91 2.02
N VAL A 77 1.22 -6.45 2.24
CA VAL A 77 0.66 -6.68 3.60
C VAL A 77 1.51 -7.69 4.36
N SER A 78 1.85 -8.82 3.74
CA SER A 78 2.69 -9.86 4.36
C SER A 78 4.07 -9.33 4.77
N ARG A 79 4.74 -8.55 3.90
CA ARG A 79 6.04 -7.95 4.22
C ARG A 79 5.97 -6.96 5.38
N LEU A 80 4.88 -6.21 5.52
CA LEU A 80 4.66 -5.31 6.65
C LEU A 80 4.44 -6.09 7.95
N ALA A 81 3.60 -7.13 7.92
CA ALA A 81 3.35 -8.00 9.07
C ALA A 81 4.65 -8.65 9.57
N LEU A 82 5.48 -9.18 8.67
CA LEU A 82 6.77 -9.77 9.01
C LEU A 82 7.73 -8.75 9.66
N LYS A 83 7.71 -7.48 9.23
CA LYS A 83 8.51 -6.42 9.86
C LYS A 83 8.03 -6.09 11.27
N ILE A 84 6.72 -5.97 11.46
CA ILE A 84 6.11 -5.74 12.77
C ILE A 84 6.47 -6.89 13.71
N GLN A 85 6.28 -8.14 13.26
CA GLN A 85 6.63 -9.33 14.02
C GLN A 85 8.11 -9.32 14.43
N LYS A 86 9.03 -9.06 13.50
CA LYS A 86 10.47 -9.01 13.82
C LYS A 86 10.84 -7.92 14.84
N HIS A 87 10.10 -6.80 14.83
CA HIS A 87 10.37 -5.70 15.74
C HIS A 87 9.86 -5.97 17.17
N PHE A 88 8.73 -6.66 17.30
CA PHE A 88 8.13 -6.97 18.60
C PHE A 88 8.44 -8.39 19.11
N ALA A 89 9.01 -9.25 18.28
CA ALA A 89 9.43 -10.57 18.71
C ALA A 89 10.59 -10.45 19.71
N PRO A 90 10.51 -11.08 20.89
CA PRO A 90 11.69 -11.29 21.72
C PRO A 90 12.69 -12.16 20.94
N ALA A 91 13.98 -12.00 21.21
CA ALA A 91 15.10 -12.64 20.49
C ALA A 91 15.19 -14.18 20.64
N THR A 92 14.08 -14.89 20.79
CA THR A 92 14.04 -16.31 21.15
C THR A 92 13.20 -17.13 20.18
N ALA A 93 13.88 -17.78 19.22
CA ALA A 93 13.46 -19.05 18.62
C ALA A 93 14.64 -19.68 17.87
N THR A 94 15.73 -19.96 18.58
CA THR A 94 16.72 -20.97 18.17
C THR A 94 16.39 -22.27 18.89
N LYS A 95 15.83 -23.23 18.15
CA LYS A 95 15.98 -24.67 18.38
C LYS A 95 16.25 -25.31 17.02
#